data_AF-A0A7X5WUH3-F1
#
_entry.id   AF-A0A7X5WUH3-F1
#
_cell.length_a   1.000
_cell.length_b   1.000
_cell.length_c   1.000
_cell.angle_alpha   90.00
_cell.angle_beta   90.00
_cell.angle_gamma   90.00
#
_symmetry.space_group_name_H-M   'P 1'
#
loop_
_entity.id
_entity.type
_entity.pdbx_description
1 polymer ?
#
loop_
_entity_poly.entity_id
_entity_poly.type
_entity_poly.pdbx_seq_one_letter_code
_entity_poly.pdbx_strand_id
1 'polypeptide(L)'
;GLLKPGGTIVEPTSGNTGVGLAIVAAQRGYRCVFVMTDKVGREKVDLLRAYGAEVVVCPVAVPPEDPNSYYSTAERLVEEIPGAFRPNQYHNP
;
A
#
# COMPACT_ATOMS: atom_id res chain seq x y z
N GLY A 1 5.77 -16.96 -9.32
CA GLY A 1 6.49 -16.07 -8.39
C GLY A 1 5.74 -15.90 -7.09
N LEU A 2 6.20 -14.96 -6.26
CA LEU A 2 5.59 -14.58 -4.97
C LEU A 2 4.22 -13.91 -5.19
N LEU A 3 4.17 -12.88 -6.05
CA LEU A 3 2.91 -12.33 -6.53
C LEU A 3 2.26 -13.27 -7.56
N LYS A 4 1.03 -13.70 -7.28
CA LYS A 4 0.22 -14.54 -8.19
C LYS A 4 -0.54 -13.68 -9.20
N PRO A 5 -0.89 -14.20 -10.38
CA PRO A 5 -1.80 -13.51 -11.31
C PRO A 5 -3.10 -13.11 -10.62
N GLY A 6 -3.56 -11.88 -10.79
CA GLY A 6 -4.73 -11.35 -10.07
C GLY A 6 -4.52 -11.11 -8.57
N GLY A 7 -3.29 -11.26 -8.07
CA GLY A 7 -2.97 -11.10 -6.65
C GLY A 7 -3.10 -9.66 -6.14
N THR A 8 -2.96 -9.50 -4.83
CA THR A 8 -3.04 -8.19 -4.17
C THR A 8 -1.66 -7.70 -3.78
N ILE A 9 -1.35 -6.45 -4.11
CA ILE A 9 -0.17 -5.72 -3.64
C ILE A 9 -0.59 -4.89 -2.44
N VAL A 10 0.10 -5.07 -1.31
CA VAL A 10 -0.07 -4.22 -0.13
C VAL A 10 1.25 -3.50 0.13
N GLU A 11 1.24 -2.16 0.18
CA GLU A 11 2.47 -1.41 0.40
C GLU A 11 2.23 -0.14 1.25
N PRO A 12 2.98 0.03 2.36
CA PRO A 12 3.02 1.29 3.08
C PRO A 12 3.83 2.32 2.27
N THR A 13 3.29 3.50 1.98
CA THR A 13 3.94 4.48 1.07
C THR A 13 3.60 5.94 1.38
N SER A 14 4.52 6.84 1.07
CA SER A 14 4.35 8.30 1.16
C SER A 14 4.03 8.96 -0.19
N GLY A 15 3.92 8.17 -1.27
CA GLY A 15 3.50 8.67 -2.59
C GLY A 15 4.00 7.86 -3.77
N ASN A 16 5.18 8.20 -4.29
CA ASN A 16 5.61 7.81 -5.64
C ASN A 16 5.71 6.29 -5.85
N THR A 17 6.19 5.55 -4.84
CA THR A 17 6.21 4.08 -4.90
C THR A 17 4.79 3.52 -5.08
N GLY A 18 3.83 4.05 -4.34
CA GLY A 18 2.42 3.70 -4.50
C GLY A 18 1.91 4.00 -5.91
N VAL A 19 2.24 5.18 -6.46
CA VAL A 19 1.80 5.57 -7.81
C VAL A 19 2.40 4.64 -8.87
N GLY A 20 3.70 4.34 -8.82
CA GLY A 20 4.35 3.42 -9.75
C GLY A 20 3.76 2.02 -9.68
N LEU A 21 3.52 1.51 -8.47
CA LEU A 21 2.86 0.22 -8.27
C LEU A 21 1.41 0.24 -8.79
N ALA A 22 0.66 1.32 -8.58
CA ALA A 22 -0.72 1.46 -9.05
C ALA A 22 -0.81 1.42 -10.58
N ILE A 23 0.07 2.12 -11.28
CA ILE A 23 0.14 2.12 -12.75
C ILE A 23 0.38 0.70 -13.27
N VAL A 24 1.38 0.00 -12.71
CA VAL A 24 1.70 -1.37 -13.14
C VAL A 24 0.58 -2.35 -12.77
N ALA A 25 -0.03 -2.19 -11.60
CA ALA A 25 -1.13 -3.03 -11.14
C ALA A 25 -2.37 -2.89 -12.03
N ALA A 26 -2.74 -1.65 -12.38
CA ALA A 26 -3.84 -1.37 -13.30
C ALA A 26 -3.61 -2.01 -14.68
N GLN A 27 -2.38 -1.94 -15.20
CA GLN A 27 -2.04 -2.55 -16.49
C GLN A 27 -2.02 -4.08 -16.46
N ARG A 28 -1.61 -4.68 -15.33
CA ARG A 28 -1.38 -6.14 -15.20
C ARG A 28 -2.50 -6.89 -14.48
N GLY A 29 -3.55 -6.19 -14.05
CA GLY A 29 -4.70 -6.79 -13.36
C GLY A 29 -4.40 -7.21 -11.93
N TYR A 30 -3.61 -6.44 -11.18
CA TYR A 30 -3.42 -6.65 -9.73
C TYR A 30 -4.29 -5.70 -8.93
N ARG A 31 -4.78 -6.17 -7.78
CA ARG A 31 -5.40 -5.30 -6.77
C ARG A 31 -4.30 -4.59 -5.99
N CYS A 32 -4.51 -3.32 -5.62
CA CYS A 32 -3.60 -2.58 -4.73
C CYS A 32 -4.33 -2.10 -3.48
N VAL A 33 -3.66 -2.24 -2.34
CA VAL A 33 -4.03 -1.62 -1.07
C VAL A 33 -2.82 -0.83 -0.56
N PHE A 34 -2.94 0.49 -0.52
CA PHE A 34 -1.88 1.36 -0.02
C PHE A 34 -2.21 1.88 1.37
N VAL A 35 -1.20 1.89 2.24
CA VAL A 35 -1.31 2.48 3.58
C VAL A 35 -0.47 3.74 3.60
N MET A 36 -1.09 4.87 3.94
CA MET A 36 -0.46 6.19 3.93
C MET A 36 -0.71 6.89 5.27
N THR A 37 0.09 7.90 5.60
CA THR A 37 -0.20 8.77 6.75
C THR A 37 -1.07 9.95 6.36
N ASP A 38 -1.83 10.47 7.32
CA ASP A 38 -2.66 11.68 7.18
C ASP A 38 -1.88 12.98 6.88
N LYS A 39 -0.56 12.97 7.05
CA LYS A 39 0.35 14.03 6.57
C LYS A 39 0.42 14.09 5.04
N VAL A 40 0.12 12.99 4.34
CA VAL A 40 0.19 12.96 2.88
C VAL A 40 -0.98 13.74 2.29
N GLY A 41 -0.67 14.61 1.32
CA GLY A 41 -1.67 15.42 0.63
C GLY A 41 -2.77 14.58 -0.02
N ARG A 42 -4.00 15.08 0.05
CA ARG A 42 -5.20 14.40 -0.45
C ARG A 42 -5.14 14.13 -1.96
N GLU A 43 -4.44 14.97 -2.72
CA GLU A 43 -4.21 14.79 -4.14
C GLU A 43 -3.54 13.46 -4.49
N LYS A 44 -2.66 12.96 -3.62
CA LYS A 44 -2.02 11.65 -3.81
C LYS A 44 -2.97 10.50 -3.50
N VAL A 45 -3.78 10.63 -2.45
CA VAL A 45 -4.81 9.64 -2.11
C VAL A 45 -5.82 9.51 -3.25
N ASP A 46 -6.29 10.65 -3.77
CA ASP A 46 -7.25 10.70 -4.86
C ASP A 46 -6.65 10.14 -6.16
N LEU A 47 -5.38 10.42 -6.45
CA LEU A 47 -4.66 9.84 -7.59
C LEU A 47 -4.58 8.30 -7.50
N LEU A 48 -4.22 7.75 -6.33
CA LEU A 48 -4.14 6.30 -6.15
C LEU A 48 -5.51 5.64 -6.31
N ARG A 49 -6.56 6.25 -5.75
CA ARG A 49 -7.94 5.79 -5.92
C ARG A 49 -8.40 5.86 -7.38
N ALA A 50 -8.00 6.89 -8.13
CA ALA A 50 -8.29 7.00 -9.56
C ALA A 50 -7.63 5.87 -10.39
N TYR A 51 -6.49 5.34 -9.94
CA TYR A 51 -5.88 4.14 -10.51
C TYR A 51 -6.54 2.82 -10.04
N GLY A 52 -7.60 2.89 -9.24
CA GLY A 52 -8.34 1.72 -8.74
C GLY A 52 -7.75 1.10 -7.47
N ALA A 53 -6.83 1.79 -6.77
CA ALA A 53 -6.30 1.29 -5.51
C ALA A 53 -7.21 1.62 -4.32
N GLU A 54 -7.23 0.71 -3.35
CA GLU A 54 -7.74 1.01 -2.01
C GLU A 54 -6.67 1.77 -1.22
N VAL A 55 -7.09 2.76 -0.43
CA VAL A 55 -6.16 3.59 0.35
C VAL A 55 -6.64 3.69 1.79
N VAL A 56 -5.82 3.19 2.71
CA VAL A 56 -5.98 3.29 4.16
C VAL A 56 -5.13 4.44 4.65
N VAL A 57 -5.73 5.35 5.41
CA VAL A 57 -5.05 6.52 5.98
C VAL A 57 -4.90 6.33 7.49
N CYS A 58 -3.66 6.37 7.95
CA CYS A 58 -3.24 6.20 9.33
C CYS A 58 -2.78 7.54 9.94
N PRO A 59 -2.87 7.72 11.26
CA PRO A 59 -2.29 8.89 11.92
C PRO A 59 -0.77 8.94 11.76
N VAL A 60 -0.20 10.12 11.47
CA VAL A 60 1.25 10.30 11.40
C VAL A 60 1.92 10.31 12.78
N ALA A 61 1.20 10.71 13.82
CA ALA A 61 1.75 11.01 15.15
C ALA A 61 1.70 9.81 16.11
N VAL A 62 2.04 8.61 15.63
CA VAL A 62 2.16 7.40 16.46
C VAL A 62 3.51 6.70 16.21
N PRO A 63 4.07 6.00 17.21
CA PRO A 63 5.27 5.19 17.02
C PRO A 63 5.09 4.09 15.97
N PRO A 64 6.15 3.61 15.29
CA PRO A 64 6.06 2.52 14.31
C PRO A 64 5.41 1.23 14.83
N GLU A 65 5.59 0.91 16.11
CA GLU A 65 5.03 -0.25 16.79
C GLU A 65 3.55 -0.09 17.20
N ASP A 66 2.98 1.11 17.08
CA ASP A 66 1.57 1.34 17.33
C ASP A 66 0.72 0.55 16.31
N PRO A 67 -0.32 -0.20 16.73
CA PRO A 67 -1.19 -0.94 15.81
C PRO A 67 -1.83 -0.09 14.71
N ASN A 68 -1.96 1.23 14.94
CA ASN A 68 -2.51 2.19 13.99
C ASN A 68 -1.44 2.87 13.14
N SER A 69 -0.15 2.59 13.37
CA SER A 69 0.92 3.08 12.52
C SER A 69 0.73 2.56 11.09
N TYR A 70 1.19 3.33 10.10
CA TYR A 70 1.08 2.90 8.71
C TYR A 70 1.93 1.65 8.42
N TYR A 71 2.95 1.37 9.23
CA TYR A 71 3.76 0.14 9.15
C TYR A 71 2.98 -1.08 9.64
N SER A 72 2.50 -1.04 10.88
CA SER A 72 1.76 -2.14 11.51
C SER A 72 0.44 -2.40 10.80
N THR A 73 -0.22 -1.35 10.30
CA THR A 73 -1.43 -1.50 9.47
C THR A 73 -1.12 -2.22 8.16
N ALA A 74 -0.02 -1.89 7.48
CA ALA A 74 0.36 -2.59 6.25
C ALA A 74 0.76 -4.05 6.51
N GLU A 75 1.48 -4.33 7.60
CA GLU A 75 1.84 -5.70 8.01
C GLU A 75 0.59 -6.54 8.29
N ARG A 76 -0.34 -6.02 9.10
CA ARG A 76 -1.62 -6.66 9.37
C ARG A 76 -2.42 -6.94 8.10
N LEU A 77 -2.49 -5.99 7.16
CA LEU A 77 -3.21 -6.19 5.89
C LEU A 77 -2.56 -7.27 5.03
N VAL A 78 -1.24 -7.43 5.07
CA VAL A 78 -0.55 -8.53 4.37
C VAL A 78 -0.93 -9.89 4.97
N GLU A 79 -1.07 -9.97 6.29
CA GLU A 79 -1.49 -11.19 6.99
C GLU A 79 -2.97 -11.52 6.77
N GLU A 80 -3.84 -10.50 6.80
CA GLU A 80 -5.30 -10.65 6.69
C GLU A 80 -5.77 -10.92 5.26
N ILE A 81 -5.06 -10.41 4.24
CA ILE A 81 -5.45 -10.58 2.83
C ILE A 81 -4.76 -11.83 2.26
N PRO A 82 -5.50 -12.92 1.96
CA PRO A 82 -4.90 -14.16 1.49
C PRO A 82 -4.12 -13.95 0.18
N GLY A 83 -2.85 -14.36 0.18
CA GLY A 83 -1.98 -14.23 -0.98
C GLY A 83 -1.56 -12.80 -1.31
N ALA A 84 -1.71 -11.86 -0.38
CA ALA A 84 -1.13 -10.54 -0.49
C ALA A 84 0.39 -10.62 -0.62
N PHE A 85 0.92 -9.74 -1.46
CA PHE A 85 2.35 -9.57 -1.67
C PHE A 85 2.74 -8.16 -1.28
N ARG A 86 3.76 -8.04 -0.43
CA ARG A 86 4.37 -6.76 -0.08
C ARG A 86 5.70 -6.60 -0.81
N PRO A 87 5.81 -5.65 -1.75
CA PRO A 87 7.08 -5.31 -2.40
C PRO A 87 8.15 -4.88 -1.40
N ASN A 88 7.77 -4.26 -0.28
CA ASN A 88 8.65 -3.89 0.83
C ASN A 88 9.79 -2.97 0.40
N GLN A 89 9.46 -1.76 -0.04
CA GLN A 89 10.39 -0.77 -0.61
C GLN A 89 11.59 -0.43 0.28
N TYR A 90 11.52 -0.70 1.58
CA TYR A 90 12.58 -0.41 2.52
C TYR A 90 13.62 -1.55 2.65
N HIS A 91 13.29 -2.76 2.19
CA HIS A 91 14.12 -3.96 2.39
C HIS A 91 14.32 -4.79 1.12
N ASN A 92 13.65 -4.44 0.01
CA ASN A 92 13.79 -5.13 -1.27
C ASN A 92 14.95 -4.49 -2.08
N PRO A 93 15.99 -5.26 -2.46
CA PRO A 93 17.22 -4.76 -3.07
C PRO A 93 17.07 -4.18 -4.49
#